data_AF-A0A6G4R565-F1
#
_entry.id   AF-A0A6G4R565-F1
#
_cell.length_a   1.000
_cell.length_b   1.000
_cell.length_c   1.000
_cell.angle_alpha   90.00
_cell.angle_beta   90.00
_cell.angle_gamma   90.00
#
_symmetry.space_group_name_H-M   'P 1'
#
loop_
_entity.id
_entity.type
_entity.pdbx_description
1 polymer ?
#
loop_
_entity_poly.entity_id
_entity_poly.type
_entity_poly.pdbx_seq_one_letter_code
_entity_poly.pdbx_strand_id
1 'polypeptide(L)'
;MGPLDRVEDEYVDVSSRRATVRELLELAAGALVFVLVASALAYYLLGDTVALVVAGGLVLIFGVMLISQAYWAITGRSDYE
;
A
#
# COMPACT_ATOMS: atom_id res chain seq x y z
N MET A 1 34.21 -4.25 -3.51
CA MET A 1 32.80 -3.82 -3.46
C MET A 1 32.55 -2.92 -4.66
N GLY A 2 31.87 -3.48 -5.65
CA GLY A 2 31.52 -2.78 -6.88
C GLY A 2 30.35 -1.80 -6.68
N PRO A 3 30.10 -0.90 -7.65
CA PRO A 3 28.93 -0.02 -7.62
C PRO A 3 27.60 -0.77 -7.62
N LEU A 4 27.56 -2.01 -8.13
CA LEU A 4 26.39 -2.89 -8.06
C LEU A 4 26.15 -3.43 -6.66
N ASP A 5 27.18 -3.88 -5.93
CA ASP A 5 27.06 -4.35 -4.54
C ASP A 5 26.45 -3.27 -3.62
N ARG A 6 26.84 -2.00 -3.81
CA ARG A 6 26.29 -0.88 -3.04
C ARG A 6 24.80 -0.65 -3.32
N VAL A 7 24.39 -0.79 -4.58
CA VAL A 7 22.98 -0.63 -4.98
C VAL A 7 22.16 -1.80 -4.46
N GLU A 8 22.69 -3.02 -4.56
CA GLU A 8 22.07 -4.23 -4.01
C GLU A 8 21.90 -4.13 -2.49
N ASP A 9 22.93 -3.75 -1.74
CA ASP A 9 22.85 -3.54 -0.29
C ASP A 9 21.79 -2.48 0.09
N GLU A 10 21.73 -1.36 -0.64
CA GLU A 10 20.76 -0.29 -0.38
C GLU A 10 19.31 -0.73 -0.71
N TYR A 11 19.10 -1.51 -1.78
CA TYR A 11 17.79 -2.10 -2.08
C TYR A 11 17.41 -3.22 -1.11
N VAL A 12 18.39 -4.00 -0.64
CA VAL A 12 18.18 -5.05 0.37
C VAL A 12 17.76 -4.43 1.70
N ASP A 13 18.38 -3.32 2.11
CA ASP A 13 18.07 -2.65 3.37
C ASP A 13 16.71 -1.93 3.34
N VAL A 14 16.28 -1.41 2.18
CA VAL A 14 14.90 -0.92 1.99
C VAL A 14 13.89 -2.07 2.03
N SER A 15 14.26 -3.25 1.54
CA SER A 15 13.40 -4.45 1.53
C SER A 15 13.35 -5.21 2.88
N SER A 16 14.23 -4.88 3.83
CA SER A 16 14.35 -5.57 5.12
C SER A 16 13.34 -5.07 6.16
N ARG A 17 12.74 -3.88 5.97
CA ARG A 17 11.63 -3.37 6.79
C ARG A 17 10.36 -4.13 6.48
N ARG A 18 10.16 -5.25 7.17
CA ARG A 18 8.86 -5.94 7.19
C ARG A 18 7.83 -5.04 7.84
N ALA A 19 6.75 -4.76 7.12
CA ALA A 19 5.56 -4.21 7.75
C ALA A 19 5.01 -5.23 8.74
N THR A 20 4.85 -4.84 9.99
CA THR A 20 4.20 -5.71 10.99
C THR A 20 2.71 -5.84 10.67
N VAL A 21 2.07 -6.93 11.13
CA VAL A 21 0.60 -7.11 10.96
C VAL A 21 -0.17 -5.90 11.49
N ARG A 22 0.32 -5.31 12.59
CA ARG A 22 -0.25 -4.09 13.16
C ARG A 22 -0.18 -2.91 12.17
N GLU A 23 0.98 -2.67 11.57
CA GLU A 23 1.16 -1.60 10.58
C GLU A 23 0.27 -1.82 9.35
N LEU A 24 0.12 -3.07 8.89
CA LEU A 24 -0.82 -3.40 7.80
C LEU A 24 -2.27 -3.07 8.17
N LEU A 25 -2.69 -3.37 9.40
CA LEU A 25 -4.04 -3.05 9.88
C LEU A 25 -4.25 -1.54 10.05
N GLU A 26 -3.27 -0.83 10.60
CA GLU A 26 -3.30 0.64 10.72
C GLU A 26 -3.39 1.29 9.33
N LEU A 27 -2.63 0.76 8.36
CA LEU A 27 -2.65 1.23 6.98
C LEU A 27 -3.98 0.91 6.28
N ALA A 28 -4.55 -0.28 6.50
CA ALA A 28 -5.86 -0.65 5.97
C ALA A 28 -6.98 0.24 6.54
N ALA A 29 -6.94 0.51 7.85
CA ALA A 29 -7.88 1.40 8.51
C ALA A 29 -7.75 2.84 7.97
N GLY A 30 -6.53 3.35 7.83
CA GLY A 30 -6.25 4.67 7.27
C GLY A 30 -6.75 4.80 5.82
N ALA A 31 -6.49 3.78 4.99
CA ALA A 31 -6.96 3.73 3.61
C ALA A 31 -8.50 3.72 3.53
N LEU A 32 -9.17 2.96 4.40
CA LEU A 32 -10.63 2.90 4.44
C LEU A 32 -11.24 4.25 4.84
N VAL A 33 -10.72 4.88 5.90
CA VAL A 33 -11.14 6.23 6.31
C VAL A 33 -10.92 7.23 5.18
N PHE A 34 -9.75 7.18 4.53
CA PHE A 34 -9.43 8.07 3.43
C PHE A 34 -10.39 7.92 2.25
N VAL A 35 -10.66 6.67 1.82
CA VAL A 35 -11.61 6.39 0.72
C VAL A 35 -12.99 6.93 1.06
N LEU A 36 -13.49 6.68 2.28
CA LEU A 36 -14.81 7.15 2.70
C LEU A 36 -14.89 8.69 2.69
N VAL A 37 -13.92 9.37 3.28
CA VAL A 37 -13.89 10.84 3.37
C VAL A 37 -13.76 11.46 1.98
N ALA A 38 -12.83 10.97 1.15
CA ALA A 38 -12.63 11.47 -0.20
C ALA A 38 -13.86 11.27 -1.08
N SER A 39 -14.50 10.09 -1.00
CA SER A 39 -15.70 9.78 -1.78
C SER A 39 -16.91 10.58 -1.31
N ALA A 40 -17.09 10.75 0.01
CA ALA A 40 -18.13 11.61 0.56
C ALA A 40 -17.97 13.07 0.15
N LEU A 41 -16.73 13.58 0.13
CA LEU A 41 -16.44 14.93 -0.33
C LEU A 41 -16.69 15.08 -1.84
N ALA A 42 -16.27 14.09 -2.65
CA ALA A 42 -16.55 14.06 -4.08
C ALA A 42 -18.06 14.01 -4.35
N TYR A 43 -18.82 13.22 -3.59
CA TYR A 43 -20.27 13.18 -3.66
C TYR A 43 -20.89 14.55 -3.38
N TYR A 44 -20.45 15.19 -2.28
CA TYR A 44 -20.98 16.48 -1.86
C TYR A 44 -20.70 17.61 -2.87
N LEU A 45 -19.52 17.62 -3.51
CA LEU A 45 -19.09 18.70 -4.39
C LEU A 45 -19.39 18.46 -5.88
N LEU A 46 -19.33 17.21 -6.32
CA LEU A 46 -19.29 16.84 -7.75
C LEU A 46 -20.37 15.82 -8.14
N GLY A 47 -21.10 15.27 -7.16
CA GLY A 47 -22.21 14.36 -7.37
C GLY A 47 -21.81 12.88 -7.43
N ASP A 48 -22.82 12.05 -7.65
CA ASP A 48 -22.77 10.59 -7.46
C ASP A 48 -21.76 9.90 -8.37
N THR A 49 -21.77 10.21 -9.68
CA THR A 49 -20.87 9.55 -10.64
C THR A 49 -19.40 9.77 -10.30
N VAL A 50 -19.02 10.99 -9.93
CA VAL A 50 -17.63 11.29 -9.57
C VAL A 50 -17.25 10.61 -8.28
N ALA A 51 -18.14 10.57 -7.29
CA ALA A 51 -17.92 9.85 -6.04
C ALA A 51 -17.65 8.36 -6.27
N LEU A 52 -18.44 7.71 -7.14
CA LEU A 52 -18.26 6.30 -7.47
C LEU A 52 -16.92 6.04 -8.17
N VAL A 53 -16.53 6.90 -9.11
CA VAL A 53 -15.23 6.78 -9.79
C VAL A 53 -14.07 6.96 -8.80
N VAL A 54 -14.15 7.96 -7.90
CA VAL A 54 -13.15 8.19 -6.86
C VAL A 54 -13.06 7.00 -5.90
N ALA A 55 -14.19 6.51 -5.41
CA ALA A 55 -14.25 5.35 -4.53
C ALA A 55 -13.62 4.12 -5.18
N GLY A 56 -14.06 3.78 -6.40
CA GLY A 56 -13.56 2.62 -7.14
C GLY A 56 -12.07 2.72 -7.44
N GLY A 57 -11.59 3.90 -7.86
CA GLY A 57 -10.17 4.14 -8.13
C GLY A 57 -9.30 4.00 -6.88
N LEU A 58 -9.71 4.61 -5.77
CA LEU A 58 -8.97 4.52 -4.51
C LEU A 58 -8.97 3.10 -3.94
N VAL A 59 -10.10 2.40 -3.97
CA VAL A 59 -10.19 1.00 -3.54
C VAL A 59 -9.24 0.12 -4.35
N LEU A 60 -9.15 0.32 -5.66
CA LEU A 60 -8.24 -0.44 -6.51
C LEU A 60 -6.77 -0.18 -6.17
N ILE A 61 -6.39 1.09 -6.02
CA ILE A 61 -5.01 1.50 -5.67
C ILE A 61 -4.62 0.94 -4.30
N PHE A 62 -5.41 1.20 -3.26
CA PHE A 62 -5.11 0.71 -1.91
C PHE A 62 -5.21 -0.81 -1.81
N GLY A 63 -6.12 -1.44 -2.56
CA GLY A 63 -6.25 -2.89 -2.61
C GLY A 63 -4.99 -3.57 -3.15
N VAL A 64 -4.48 -3.10 -4.30
CA VAL A 64 -3.22 -3.61 -4.87
C VAL A 64 -2.07 -3.41 -3.89
N MET A 65 -1.98 -2.22 -3.28
CA MET A 65 -0.92 -1.90 -2.33
C MET A 65 -0.96 -2.81 -1.09
N LEU A 66 -2.13 -2.98 -0.48
CA LEU A 66 -2.32 -3.85 0.70
C LEU A 66 -2.03 -5.31 0.39
N ILE A 67 -2.51 -5.82 -0.76
CA ILE A 67 -2.24 -7.19 -1.19
C ILE A 67 -0.74 -7.41 -1.40
N SER A 68 -0.05 -6.47 -2.04
CA SER A 68 1.40 -6.54 -2.24
C SER A 68 2.15 -6.60 -0.90
N GLN A 69 1.82 -5.69 0.02
CA GLN A 69 2.43 -5.65 1.35
C GLN A 69 2.14 -6.91 2.16
N ALA A 70 0.89 -7.42 2.12
CA ALA A 70 0.50 -8.65 2.79
C ALA A 70 1.19 -9.88 2.21
N TYR A 71 1.32 -9.97 0.88
CA TYR A 71 2.05 -11.03 0.20
C TYR A 71 3.49 -11.09 0.71
N TRP A 72 4.23 -9.97 0.65
CA TRP A 72 5.61 -9.90 1.13
C TRP A 72 5.75 -10.17 2.64
N ALA A 73 4.77 -9.78 3.45
CA ALA A 73 4.76 -10.07 4.87
C ALA A 73 4.60 -11.58 5.16
N ILE A 74 3.82 -12.30 4.34
CA ILE A 74 3.57 -13.74 4.49
C ILE A 74 4.70 -14.57 3.88
N THR A 75 5.10 -14.29 2.64
CA THR A 75 6.07 -15.08 1.88
C THR A 75 7.51 -14.69 2.18
N GLY A 76 7.77 -14.08 3.35
CA GLY A 76 9.04 -13.44 3.71
C GLY A 76 10.27 -14.13 3.12
N ARG A 77 11.06 -13.36 2.37
CA ARG A 77 12.31 -13.70 1.66
C ARG A 77 13.09 -14.86 2.32
N SER A 78 12.79 -16.10 1.94
CA SER A 78 13.57 -17.31 2.30
C SER A 78 14.79 -17.53 1.40
N ASP A 79 14.92 -16.72 0.34
CA ASP A 79 15.79 -17.04 -0.79
C ASP A 79 17.13 -16.29 -0.78
N TYR A 80 17.45 -15.61 0.33
CA TYR A 80 18.72 -14.89 0.52
C TYR A 80 19.29 -15.27 1.88
N GLU A 81 19.83 -16.49 1.97
CA GLU A 81 20.87 -16.86 2.93
C GLU A 81 22.25 -16.43 2.38
#